data_AF-A0A355SE17-F1
#
_entry.id   AF-A0A355SE17-F1
#
_cell.length_a   1.000
_cell.length_b   1.000
_cell.length_c   1.000
_cell.angle_alpha   90.00
_cell.angle_beta   90.00
_cell.angle_gamma   90.00
#
_symmetry.space_group_name_H-M   'P 1'
#
loop_
_entity.id
_entity.type
_entity.pdbx_description
1 polymer ?
#
loop_
_entity_poly.entity_id
_entity_poly.type
_entity_poly.pdbx_seq_one_letter_code
_entity_poly.pdbx_strand_id
1 'polypeptide(L)' 'MALLGNPFIANVQKQMSPDELVQAIRADYAGELEAIIGYEAHAMSTGDERAKKILYH' A
#
# COMPACT_ATOMS: atom_id res chain seq x y z
N MET A 1 -3.56 -11.62 -7.48
CA MET A 1 -2.28 -11.69 -6.74
C MET A 1 -1.50 -10.44 -7.11
N ALA A 2 -1.25 -9.55 -6.16
CA ALA A 2 -0.35 -8.43 -6.41
C ALA A 2 1.03 -9.02 -6.72
N LEU A 3 1.54 -8.82 -7.94
CA LEU A 3 2.96 -8.98 -8.18
C LEU A 3 3.62 -7.86 -7.40
N LEU A 4 4.24 -8.18 -6.27
CA LEU A 4 5.19 -7.28 -5.63
C LEU A 4 6.37 -7.14 -6.60
N GLY A 5 6.31 -6.10 -7.44
CA GLY A 5 7.34 -5.82 -8.43
C GLY A 5 8.68 -5.60 -7.74
N ASN A 6 9.77 -6.12 -8.31
CA ASN A 6 11.10 -5.86 -7.80
C ASN A 6 11.35 -4.34 -7.84
N PRO A 7 11.54 -3.68 -6.67
CA PRO A 7 11.62 -2.22 -6.59
C PRO A 7 12.86 -1.66 -7.28
N PHE A 8 13.86 -2.50 -7.57
CA PHE A 8 15.12 -2.09 -8.19
C PHE A 8 15.11 -2.16 -9.72
N ILE A 9 14.12 -2.81 -10.34
CA ILE A 9 14.05 -2.93 -11.81
C ILE A 9 13.56 -1.62 -12.46
N ALA A 10 12.79 -0.81 -11.73
CA ALA A 10 12.23 0.46 -12.21
C ALA A 10 13.03 1.70 -11.78
N ASN A 11 14.22 1.53 -11.19
CA ASN A 11 15.05 2.66 -10.79
C ASN A 11 15.63 3.36 -12.02
N VAL A 12 14.95 4.41 -12.47
CA VAL A 12 15.45 5.33 -13.49
C VAL A 12 16.25 6.43 -12.79
N GLN A 13 17.47 6.71 -13.27
CA GLN A 13 18.25 7.88 -12.81
C GLN A 13 17.68 9.19 -13.38
N LYS A 14 16.42 9.48 -13.05
CA LYS A 14 15.69 10.68 -13.46
C LYS A 14 14.87 11.19 -12.29
N GLN A 15 14.88 12.50 -12.08
CA GLN A 15 13.93 13.15 -11.18
C GLN A 15 12.56 13.31 -11.86
N MET A 16 11.48 12.96 -11.16
CA MET A 16 10.12 13.13 -11.66
C MET A 16 9.82 14.61 -11.96
N SER A 17 9.09 14.87 -13.05
CA SER A 17 8.46 16.16 -13.28
C SER A 17 7.34 16.42 -12.25
N PRO A 18 6.84 17.66 -12.10
CA PRO A 18 5.71 17.95 -11.22
C PRO A 18 4.47 17.09 -11.52
N ASP A 19 4.15 16.86 -12.79
CA ASP A 19 3.00 16.03 -13.18
C ASP A 19 3.22 14.55 -12.87
N GLU A 20 4.44 14.03 -13.11
CA GLU A 20 4.82 12.66 -12.75
C GLU A 20 4.73 12.45 -11.23
N LEU A 21 5.20 13.42 -10.45
CA LEU A 21 5.13 13.39 -8.99
C LEU A 21 3.68 13.37 -8.49
N VAL A 22 2.80 14.18 -9.09
CA VAL A 22 1.37 14.17 -8.74
C VAL A 22 0.73 12.81 -9.02
N GLN A 23 1.08 12.15 -10.12
CA GLN A 23 0.57 10.79 -10.39
C GLN A 23 1.13 9.75 -9.44
N ALA A 24 2.42 9.84 -9.08
CA ALA A 24 3.03 8.95 -8.10
C ALA A 24 2.33 9.06 -6.73
N ILE A 25 2.10 10.29 -6.25
CA ILE A 25 1.38 10.53 -4.99
C ILE A 25 -0.04 9.95 -5.02
N ARG A 26 -0.74 10.02 -6.17
CA ARG A 26 -2.07 9.41 -6.31
C ARG A 26 -2.02 7.88 -6.23
N ALA A 27 -1.00 7.28 -6.84
CA ALA A 27 -0.79 5.83 -6.77
C ALA A 27 -0.48 5.39 -5.34
N ASP A 28 0.38 6.12 -4.62
CA ASP A 28 0.69 5.86 -3.21
C ASP A 28 -0.58 5.97 -2.36
N TYR A 29 -1.35 7.05 -2.51
CA TYR A 29 -2.61 7.23 -1.78
C TYR A 29 -3.60 6.10 -2.03
N ALA A 30 -3.75 5.65 -3.28
CA ALA A 30 -4.61 4.51 -3.60
C ALA A 30 -4.12 3.20 -2.97
N GLY A 31 -2.79 2.99 -2.94
CA GLY A 31 -2.17 1.83 -2.30
C GLY A 31 -2.40 1.82 -0.78
N GLU A 32 -2.28 2.97 -0.12
CA GLU A 32 -2.58 3.10 1.31
C GLU A 32 -4.07 2.84 1.62
N LEU A 33 -4.98 3.32 0.78
CA LEU A 33 -6.42 3.01 0.92
C LEU A 33 -6.70 1.51 0.80
N GLU A 34 -6.10 0.84 -0.18
CA GLU A 34 -6.22 -0.61 -0.34
C GLU A 34 -5.65 -1.36 0.88
N ALA A 35 -4.52 -0.88 1.44
CA ALA A 35 -3.95 -1.46 2.65
C ALA A 35 -4.89 -1.32 3.85
N ILE A 36 -5.50 -0.15 4.06
CA ILE A 36 -6.51 0.07 5.11
C ILE A 36 -7.68 -0.90 4.94
N ILE A 37 -8.25 -0.99 3.75
CA ILE A 37 -9.37 -1.90 3.44
C ILE A 37 -8.97 -3.35 3.74
N GLY A 38 -7.76 -3.75 3.35
CA GLY A 38 -7.21 -5.07 3.62
C GLY A 38 -7.07 -5.36 5.11
N TYR A 39 -6.51 -4.43 5.89
CA TYR A 39 -6.35 -4.60 7.34
C TYR A 39 -7.70 -4.71 8.06
N GLU A 40 -8.66 -3.86 7.71
CA GLU A 40 -10.02 -3.91 8.26
C GLU A 40 -10.71 -5.24 7.93
N ALA A 41 -10.65 -5.68 6.67
CA ALA A 41 -11.24 -6.94 6.24
C ALA A 41 -10.64 -8.14 7.00
N HIS A 42 -9.32 -8.16 7.19
CA HIS A 42 -8.65 -9.21 7.97
C HIS A 42 -9.07 -9.18 9.45
N ALA A 43 -9.16 -8.00 10.05
CA ALA A 43 -9.54 -7.85 11.45
C ALA A 43 -11.00 -8.28 11.71
N MET A 44 -11.90 -7.99 10.76
CA MET A 44 -13.30 -8.44 10.80
C MET A 44 -13.45 -9.97 10.60
N SER A 45 -12.47 -10.60 9.94
CA SER A 45 -12.52 -12.01 9.56
C SER A 45 -11.87 -12.96 10.58
N THR A 46 -11.25 -12.44 11.64
CA THR A 46 -10.56 -13.24 12.66
C THR A 46 -11.21 -13.13 14.03
N GLY A 47 -11.13 -14.20 14.82
CA GLY A 47 -11.51 -14.21 16.24
C GLY A 47 -10.36 -13.98 17.22
N ASP A 48 -9.11 -13.92 16.76
CA ASP A 48 -7.94 -13.72 17.64
C ASP A 48 -7.76 -12.23 17.99
N GLU A 49 -8.04 -11.88 19.24
CA GLU A 49 -7.94 -10.51 19.76
C GLU A 49 -6.53 -9.92 19.67
N ARG A 50 -5.48 -10.76 19.70
CA ARG A 50 -4.09 -10.29 19.53
C ARG A 50 -3.83 -9.83 18.10
N ALA A 51 -4.38 -10.56 17.13
CA ALA A 51 -4.25 -10.22 15.71
C ALA A 51 -5.02 -8.92 15.41
N LYS A 52 -6.25 -8.77 15.91
CA LYS A 52 -7.04 -7.53 15.77
C LYS A 52 -6.31 -6.31 16.32
N LYS A 53 -5.65 -6.44 17.48
CA LYS A 53 -4.87 -5.35 18.08
C LYS A 53 -3.75 -4.88 17.16
N ILE A 54 -3.10 -5.78 16.44
CA ILE A 54 -2.04 -5.43 15.48
C ILE A 54 -2.63 -4.81 14.21
N LEU A 55 -3.72 -5.38 13.70
CA LEU A 55 -4.35 -4.95 12.44
C LEU A 55 -5.04 -3.58 12.55
N TYR A 56 -5.46 -3.16 13.75
CA TYR A 56 -6.07 -1.84 14.01
C TYR A 56 -5.11 -0.80 14.59
N HIS A 57 -3.81 -1.11 14.74
CA HIS A 57 -2.84 -0.18 15.35
C HIS A 57 -2.52 0.99 14.41
#